data_AF-A0A2D8Z6Z5-F1
#
_entry.id   AF-A0A2D8Z6Z5-F1
#
_cell.length_a   1.000
_cell.length_b   1.000
_cell.length_c   1.000
_cell.angle_alpha   90.00
_cell.angle_beta   90.00
_cell.angle_gamma   90.00
#
_symmetry.space_group_name_H-M   'P 1'
#
loop_
_entity.id
_entity.type
_entity.pdbx_description
1 polymer ?
#
loop_
_entity_poly.entity_id
_entity_poly.type
_entity_poly.pdbx_seq_one_letter_code
_entity_poly.pdbx_strand_id
1 'polypeptide(L)'
;MKKNLLQTKWFWFFLFVVCLISLQIKFDIFKSFPEFIKQTSSSGPLGYFIFIIIYIISTVMMIPGSPLTFTAGALFGFWKGLVIVSIGSTVGAGCAFLISRFLIRNYIKRKFQNNERFKSIDDGIKEESWKIVILARLSPVIPFFILNYALGITKIRFFHFIIASWIGMIPGTMTYVLMGSMGKAIVYGKKSLLEWGLLGIGIIATVFVSILISKIVKKS
;
A
#
# COMPACT_ATOMS: atom_id res chain seq x y z
N MET A 1 19.60 -11.49 -34.08
CA MET A 1 19.46 -12.51 -33.02
C MET A 1 19.19 -11.98 -31.58
N LYS A 2 18.79 -10.70 -31.35
CA LYS A 2 18.60 -10.13 -29.99
C LYS A 2 17.17 -10.18 -29.40
N LYS A 3 16.18 -10.76 -30.10
CA LYS A 3 14.75 -10.74 -29.66
C LYS A 3 14.43 -11.68 -28.48
N ASN A 4 15.22 -12.74 -28.24
CA ASN A 4 14.89 -13.77 -27.25
C ASN A 4 15.26 -13.44 -25.80
N LEU A 5 16.28 -12.60 -25.55
CA LEU A 5 16.77 -12.29 -24.19
C LEU A 5 15.83 -11.38 -23.38
N LEU A 6 15.02 -10.56 -24.05
CA LEU A 6 14.03 -9.70 -23.39
C LEU A 6 12.76 -10.50 -23.07
N GLN A 7 12.28 -11.36 -23.96
CA GLN A 7 11.11 -12.20 -23.71
C GLN A 7 11.33 -13.20 -22.57
N THR A 8 12.54 -13.75 -22.41
CA THR A 8 12.88 -14.63 -21.28
C THR A 8 12.78 -13.89 -19.93
N LYS A 9 13.28 -12.65 -19.81
CA LYS A 9 13.17 -11.88 -18.56
C LYS A 9 11.72 -11.64 -18.12
N TRP A 10 10.82 -11.39 -19.07
CA TRP A 10 9.39 -11.20 -18.81
C TRP A 10 8.65 -12.49 -18.50
N PHE A 11 9.04 -13.60 -19.15
CA PHE A 11 8.55 -14.93 -18.82
C PHE A 11 8.91 -15.30 -17.39
N TRP A 12 10.15 -15.09 -16.98
CA TRP A 12 10.60 -15.33 -15.59
C TRP A 12 9.94 -14.38 -14.59
N PHE A 13 9.71 -13.11 -14.93
CA PHE A 13 8.97 -12.18 -14.08
C PHE A 13 7.50 -12.61 -13.90
N PHE A 14 6.83 -13.00 -14.99
CA PHE A 14 5.45 -13.48 -14.94
C PHE A 14 5.34 -14.81 -14.18
N LEU A 15 6.25 -15.74 -14.45
CA LEU A 15 6.35 -17.02 -13.72
C LEU A 15 6.64 -16.77 -12.23
N PHE A 16 7.49 -15.79 -11.90
CA PHE A 16 7.74 -15.36 -10.53
C PHE A 16 6.47 -14.81 -9.89
N VAL A 17 5.75 -13.88 -10.53
CA VAL A 17 4.49 -13.32 -10.02
C VAL A 17 3.43 -14.42 -9.81
N VAL A 18 3.26 -15.33 -10.77
CA VAL A 18 2.32 -16.47 -10.67
C VAL A 18 2.75 -17.42 -9.55
N CYS A 19 4.04 -17.74 -9.44
CA CYS A 19 4.57 -18.59 -8.37
C CYS A 19 4.42 -17.91 -7.00
N LEU A 20 4.59 -16.59 -6.90
CA LEU A 20 4.35 -15.82 -5.68
C LEU A 20 2.88 -15.84 -5.27
N ILE A 21 1.95 -15.63 -6.21
CA ILE A 21 0.50 -15.73 -5.95
C ILE A 21 0.14 -17.17 -5.53
N SER A 22 0.75 -18.18 -6.16
CA SER A 22 0.54 -19.60 -5.82
C SER A 22 1.08 -19.96 -4.43
N LEU A 23 2.23 -19.39 -4.06
CA LEU A 23 2.83 -19.54 -2.73
C LEU A 23 2.01 -18.83 -1.65
N GLN A 24 1.39 -17.69 -1.96
CA GLN A 24 0.48 -16.96 -1.05
C GLN A 24 -0.77 -17.77 -0.69
N ILE A 25 -1.29 -18.59 -1.61
CA ILE A 25 -2.47 -19.46 -1.36
C ILE A 25 -2.09 -20.67 -0.50
N LYS A 26 -0.84 -21.17 -0.61
CA LYS A 26 -0.34 -22.33 0.14
C LYS A 26 0.23 -21.99 1.52
N PHE A 27 0.97 -20.89 1.64
CA PHE A 27 1.44 -20.36 2.90
C PHE A 27 0.32 -19.52 3.51
N ASP A 28 -0.52 -20.17 4.29
CA ASP A 28 -1.49 -19.55 5.17
C ASP A 28 -0.73 -18.71 6.22
N ILE A 29 -0.18 -17.55 5.81
CA ILE A 29 0.65 -16.64 6.63
C ILE A 29 -0.11 -16.21 7.91
N PHE A 30 -1.44 -16.33 7.89
CA PHE A 30 -2.34 -16.13 9.01
C PHE A 30 -2.37 -17.27 10.04
N LYS A 31 -1.85 -18.47 9.75
CA LYS A 31 -1.71 -19.54 10.76
C LYS A 31 -0.54 -19.30 11.72
N SER A 32 0.53 -18.65 11.27
CA SER A 32 1.70 -18.31 12.10
C SER A 32 1.53 -16.98 12.87
N PHE A 33 0.38 -16.33 12.75
CA PHE A 33 0.09 -15.02 13.35
C PHE A 33 0.29 -14.96 14.87
N PRO A 34 -0.24 -15.91 15.67
CA PRO A 34 -0.15 -15.80 17.14
C PRO A 34 1.31 -15.90 17.63
N GLU A 35 2.10 -16.74 16.98
CA GLU A 35 3.50 -16.99 17.32
C GLU A 35 4.41 -15.84 16.88
N PHE A 36 4.17 -15.31 15.68
CA PHE A 36 4.80 -14.08 15.20
C PHE A 36 4.47 -12.87 16.10
N ILE A 37 3.23 -12.77 16.58
CA ILE A 37 2.82 -11.71 17.49
C ILE A 37 3.57 -11.81 18.82
N LYS A 38 3.62 -13.00 19.41
CA LYS A 38 4.29 -13.25 20.69
C LYS A 38 5.79 -12.94 20.62
N GLN A 39 6.45 -13.32 19.52
CA GLN A 39 7.89 -13.12 19.31
C GLN A 39 8.23 -11.65 18.99
N THR A 40 7.39 -10.97 18.20
CA THR A 40 7.63 -9.58 17.80
C THR A 40 7.36 -8.60 18.95
N SER A 41 6.33 -8.85 19.77
CA SER A 41 6.03 -8.03 20.94
C SER A 41 7.08 -8.14 22.06
N SER A 42 7.77 -9.28 22.18
CA SER A 42 8.82 -9.49 23.18
C SER A 42 10.22 -9.01 22.74
N SER A 43 10.42 -8.74 21.44
CA SER A 43 11.72 -8.37 20.85
C SER A 43 12.09 -6.88 20.93
N GLY A 44 11.25 -6.03 21.54
CA GLY A 44 11.55 -4.60 21.69
C GLY A 44 11.70 -3.85 20.34
N PRO A 45 12.61 -2.87 20.21
CA PRO A 45 12.81 -2.07 18.99
C PRO A 45 13.16 -2.88 17.73
N LEU A 46 13.78 -4.05 17.90
CA LEU A 46 14.13 -4.94 16.79
C LEU A 46 12.86 -5.46 16.07
N GLY A 47 11.77 -5.67 16.81
CA GLY A 47 10.48 -6.08 16.26
C GLY A 47 9.90 -5.06 15.28
N TYR A 48 10.13 -3.76 15.51
CA TYR A 48 9.69 -2.69 14.59
C TYR A 48 10.43 -2.78 13.26
N PHE A 49 11.75 -2.97 13.31
CA PHE A 49 12.58 -3.06 12.11
C PHE A 49 12.21 -4.29 11.27
N ILE A 50 12.07 -5.46 11.90
CA ILE A 50 11.63 -6.69 11.23
C ILE A 50 10.28 -6.48 10.55
N PHE A 51 9.32 -5.85 11.25
CA PHE A 51 8.00 -5.58 10.68
C PHE A 51 8.06 -4.66 9.45
N ILE A 52 8.88 -3.61 9.49
CA ILE A 52 9.10 -2.71 8.34
C ILE A 52 9.64 -3.50 7.14
N ILE A 53 10.65 -4.35 7.35
CA ILE A 53 11.23 -5.17 6.28
C ILE A 53 10.20 -6.12 5.68
N ILE A 54 9.41 -6.80 6.51
CA ILE A 54 8.31 -7.67 6.06
C ILE A 54 7.30 -6.87 5.24
N TYR A 55 6.93 -5.66 5.68
CA TYR A 55 6.00 -4.81 4.95
C TYR A 55 6.54 -4.41 3.58
N ILE A 56 7.82 -4.02 3.50
CA ILE A 56 8.50 -3.66 2.25
C ILE A 56 8.50 -4.84 1.29
N ILE A 57 8.97 -6.01 1.75
CA ILE A 57 9.01 -7.24 0.96
C ILE A 57 7.61 -7.60 0.47
N SER A 58 6.62 -7.58 1.36
CA SER A 58 5.23 -7.88 1.04
C SER A 58 4.67 -6.93 -0.03
N THR A 59 4.96 -5.63 0.09
CA THR A 59 4.55 -4.63 -0.89
C THR A 59 5.16 -4.87 -2.27
N VAL A 60 6.45 -5.24 -2.32
CA VAL A 60 7.16 -5.58 -3.57
C VAL A 60 6.69 -6.92 -4.15
N MET A 61 6.27 -7.85 -3.30
CA MET A 61 5.69 -9.13 -3.71
C MET A 61 4.20 -9.03 -4.08
N MET A 62 3.65 -7.82 -4.14
CA MET A 62 2.25 -7.53 -4.44
C MET A 62 1.26 -8.17 -3.45
N ILE A 63 1.71 -8.45 -2.23
CA ILE A 63 0.86 -8.93 -1.14
C ILE A 63 -0.04 -7.76 -0.67
N PRO A 64 -1.35 -7.98 -0.44
CA PRO A 64 -2.21 -6.96 0.13
C PRO A 64 -1.65 -6.39 1.43
N GLY A 65 -1.55 -5.06 1.52
CA GLY A 65 -1.01 -4.38 2.71
C GLY A 65 -1.99 -4.31 3.88
N SER A 66 -3.30 -4.39 3.64
CA SER A 66 -4.34 -4.20 4.67
C SER A 66 -4.21 -5.14 5.88
N PRO A 67 -3.89 -6.44 5.75
CA PRO A 67 -3.74 -7.30 6.92
C PRO A 67 -2.52 -6.93 7.74
N LEU A 68 -1.41 -6.56 7.09
CA LEU A 68 -0.20 -6.09 7.79
C LEU A 68 -0.46 -4.77 8.51
N THR A 69 -1.16 -3.82 7.88
CA THR A 69 -1.51 -2.55 8.53
C THR A 69 -2.38 -2.76 9.77
N PHE A 70 -3.37 -3.64 9.70
CA PHE A 70 -4.19 -4.02 10.85
C PHE A 70 -3.33 -4.68 11.95
N THR A 71 -2.44 -5.60 11.56
CA THR A 71 -1.55 -6.30 12.50
C THR A 71 -0.62 -5.34 13.22
N ALA A 72 -0.08 -4.34 12.54
CA ALA A 72 0.77 -3.33 13.16
C ALA A 72 0.03 -2.56 14.25
N GLY A 73 -1.25 -2.24 14.03
CA GLY A 73 -2.11 -1.64 15.04
C GLY A 73 -2.33 -2.55 16.24
N ALA A 74 -2.65 -3.82 16.01
CA ALA A 74 -2.86 -4.80 17.07
C ALA A 74 -1.59 -5.07 17.90
N LEU A 75 -0.43 -5.03 17.25
CA LEU A 75 0.87 -5.34 17.86
C LEU A 75 1.45 -4.17 18.64
N PHE A 76 1.51 -3.01 18.01
CA PHE A 76 2.31 -1.88 18.48
C PHE A 76 1.45 -0.74 19.02
N GLY A 77 0.12 -0.86 18.91
CA GLY A 77 -0.82 0.21 19.20
C GLY A 77 -0.87 1.26 18.09
N PHE A 78 -1.73 2.26 18.28
CA PHE A 78 -2.03 3.23 17.24
C PHE A 78 -0.80 4.03 16.78
N TRP A 79 -0.16 4.77 17.68
CA TRP A 79 0.91 5.71 17.30
C TRP A 79 2.15 5.00 16.71
N LYS A 80 2.62 3.93 17.36
CA LYS A 80 3.79 3.18 16.87
C LYS A 80 3.45 2.43 15.59
N GLY A 81 2.28 1.79 15.53
CA GLY A 81 1.80 1.10 14.34
C GLY A 81 1.70 2.05 13.14
N LEU A 82 1.19 3.27 13.35
CA LEU A 82 1.09 4.29 12.31
C LEU A 82 2.47 4.67 11.76
N VAL A 83 3.46 4.93 12.61
CA VAL A 83 4.83 5.27 12.19
C VAL A 83 5.49 4.10 11.44
N ILE A 84 5.38 2.88 12.00
CA ILE A 84 5.96 1.66 11.41
C ILE A 84 5.38 1.40 10.02
N VAL A 85 4.05 1.42 9.89
CA VAL A 85 3.39 1.20 8.60
C VAL A 85 3.66 2.36 7.64
N SER A 86 3.66 3.60 8.12
CA SER A 86 3.97 4.77 7.31
C SER A 86 5.34 4.63 6.63
N ILE A 87 6.36 4.22 7.38
CA ILE A 87 7.70 3.96 6.83
C ILE A 87 7.67 2.77 5.87
N GLY A 88 7.17 1.61 6.32
CA GLY A 88 7.16 0.38 5.53
C GLY A 88 6.38 0.50 4.20
N SER A 89 5.20 1.12 4.24
CA SER A 89 4.35 1.34 3.06
C SER A 89 4.97 2.34 2.08
N THR A 90 5.56 3.43 2.57
CA THR A 90 6.18 4.44 1.71
C THR A 90 7.43 3.90 1.03
N VAL A 91 8.31 3.23 1.78
CA VAL A 91 9.53 2.62 1.24
C VAL A 91 9.17 1.48 0.29
N GLY A 92 8.25 0.58 0.68
CA GLY A 92 7.79 -0.52 -0.15
C GLY A 92 7.16 -0.06 -1.47
N ALA A 93 6.28 0.96 -1.40
CA ALA A 93 5.69 1.56 -2.59
C ALA A 93 6.77 2.22 -3.47
N GLY A 94 7.77 2.85 -2.86
CA GLY A 94 8.95 3.39 -3.55
C GLY A 94 9.73 2.33 -4.32
N CYS A 95 10.03 1.21 -3.67
CA CYS A 95 10.72 0.07 -4.31
C CYS A 95 9.91 -0.47 -5.50
N ALA A 96 8.62 -0.75 -5.31
CA ALA A 96 7.73 -1.22 -6.38
C ALA A 96 7.64 -0.24 -7.55
N PHE A 97 7.56 1.07 -7.25
CA PHE A 97 7.59 2.12 -8.27
C PHE A 97 8.90 2.11 -9.07
N LEU A 98 10.05 2.00 -8.42
CA LEU A 98 11.36 1.99 -9.08
C LEU A 98 11.56 0.73 -9.92
N ILE A 99 11.15 -0.43 -9.41
CA ILE A 99 11.15 -1.70 -10.15
C ILE A 99 10.35 -1.52 -11.45
N SER A 100 9.15 -0.96 -11.35
CA SER A 100 8.33 -0.67 -12.52
C SER A 100 8.97 0.34 -13.47
N ARG A 101 9.54 1.42 -12.93
CA ARG A 101 10.19 2.50 -13.71
C ARG A 101 11.35 1.98 -14.56
N PHE A 102 12.18 1.11 -14.00
CA PHE A 102 13.39 0.64 -14.67
C PHE A 102 13.17 -0.63 -15.49
N LEU A 103 12.34 -1.56 -15.02
CA LEU A 103 12.14 -2.86 -15.68
C LEU A 103 10.94 -2.88 -16.62
N ILE A 104 9.84 -2.20 -16.26
CA ILE A 104 8.54 -2.35 -16.92
C ILE A 104 8.27 -1.23 -17.93
N ARG A 105 8.58 0.01 -17.57
CA ARG A 105 8.21 1.21 -18.33
C ARG A 105 8.62 1.16 -19.80
N ASN A 106 9.87 0.80 -20.09
CA ASN A 106 10.40 0.80 -21.46
C ASN A 106 9.65 -0.19 -22.36
N TYR A 107 9.23 -1.34 -21.82
CA TYR A 107 8.44 -2.31 -22.55
C TYR A 107 7.03 -1.78 -22.84
N ILE A 108 6.35 -1.24 -21.83
CA ILE A 108 4.99 -0.69 -21.97
C ILE A 108 4.99 0.49 -22.95
N LYS A 109 5.96 1.41 -22.83
CA LYS A 109 6.09 2.53 -23.76
C LYS A 109 6.21 2.06 -25.21
N ARG A 110 7.02 1.03 -25.49
CA ARG A 110 7.17 0.48 -26.86
C ARG A 110 5.91 -0.25 -27.33
N LYS A 111 5.25 -1.00 -26.44
CA LYS A 111 4.04 -1.77 -26.77
C LYS A 111 2.84 -0.87 -27.06
N PHE A 112 2.71 0.25 -26.35
CA PHE A 112 1.56 1.16 -26.44
C PHE A 112 1.90 2.51 -27.08
N GLN A 113 3.03 2.64 -27.78
CA GLN A 113 3.45 3.88 -28.43
C GLN A 113 2.43 4.44 -29.45
N ASN A 114 1.60 3.57 -30.03
CA ASN A 114 0.57 3.95 -31.01
C ASN A 114 -0.81 4.15 -30.36
N ASN A 115 -0.94 3.98 -29.04
CA ASN A 115 -2.19 4.20 -28.33
C ASN A 115 -2.26 5.66 -27.87
N GLU A 116 -3.13 6.45 -28.50
CA GLU A 116 -3.32 7.86 -28.19
C GLU A 116 -3.75 8.09 -26.73
N ARG A 117 -4.62 7.24 -26.15
CA ARG A 117 -5.01 7.36 -24.74
C ARG A 117 -3.81 7.22 -23.80
N PHE A 118 -2.91 6.29 -24.07
CA PHE A 118 -1.71 6.12 -23.24
C PHE A 118 -0.80 7.34 -23.31
N LYS A 119 -0.61 7.92 -24.51
CA LYS A 119 0.15 9.16 -24.70
C LYS A 119 -0.50 10.33 -23.97
N SER A 120 -1.80 10.55 -24.15
CA SER A 120 -2.54 11.63 -23.50
C SER A 120 -2.47 11.55 -21.98
N ILE A 121 -2.60 10.34 -21.40
CA ILE A 121 -2.45 10.13 -19.95
C ILE A 121 -1.01 10.42 -19.51
N ASP A 122 0.00 9.87 -20.21
CA ASP A 122 1.40 10.04 -19.82
C ASP A 122 1.88 11.51 -19.98
N ASP A 123 1.32 12.27 -20.93
CA ASP A 123 1.63 13.68 -21.16
C ASP A 123 0.88 14.61 -20.20
N GLY A 124 -0.40 14.34 -19.91
CA GLY A 124 -1.23 15.12 -18.98
C GLY A 124 -0.76 15.06 -17.52
N ILE A 125 0.06 14.07 -17.16
CA ILE A 125 0.63 13.90 -15.82
C ILE A 125 1.65 15.00 -15.45
N LYS A 126 2.19 15.76 -16.41
CA LYS A 126 3.32 16.66 -16.16
C LYS A 126 3.08 17.80 -15.17
N GLU A 127 1.91 18.42 -15.15
CA GLU A 127 1.70 19.63 -14.34
C GLU A 127 1.18 19.34 -12.92
N GLU A 128 0.40 18.26 -12.74
CA GLU A 128 -0.24 17.95 -11.46
C GLU A 128 0.03 16.53 -10.93
N SER A 129 1.22 16.00 -11.25
CA SER A 129 1.67 14.64 -10.87
C SER A 129 1.38 14.27 -9.40
N TRP A 130 1.55 15.21 -8.46
CA TRP A 130 1.34 14.94 -7.03
C TRP A 130 -0.15 14.81 -6.68
N LYS A 131 -1.03 15.63 -7.27
CA LYS A 131 -2.48 15.56 -7.05
C LYS A 131 -3.04 14.25 -7.58
N ILE A 132 -2.59 13.83 -8.77
CA ILE A 132 -2.98 12.54 -9.37
C ILE A 132 -2.64 11.39 -8.44
N VAL A 133 -1.45 11.39 -7.83
CA VAL A 133 -1.05 10.36 -6.86
C VAL A 133 -1.95 10.39 -5.64
N ILE A 134 -2.18 11.55 -5.02
CA ILE A 134 -3.04 11.66 -3.83
C ILE A 134 -4.45 11.16 -4.14
N LEU A 135 -5.06 11.63 -5.23
CA LEU A 135 -6.42 11.22 -5.63
C LEU A 135 -6.49 9.72 -5.92
N ALA A 136 -5.48 9.16 -6.58
CA ALA A 136 -5.41 7.72 -6.83
C ALA A 136 -5.25 6.92 -5.53
N ARG A 137 -4.55 7.44 -4.53
CA ARG A 137 -4.38 6.79 -3.20
C ARG A 137 -5.64 6.86 -2.34
N LEU A 138 -6.39 7.96 -2.45
CA LEU A 138 -7.66 8.15 -1.76
C LEU A 138 -8.79 7.37 -2.43
N SER A 139 -8.64 7.00 -3.70
CA SER A 139 -9.60 6.18 -4.42
C SER A 139 -9.54 4.72 -3.93
N PRO A 140 -10.69 4.12 -3.52
CA PRO A 140 -10.74 2.71 -3.15
C PRO A 140 -10.71 1.76 -4.34
N VAL A 141 -10.79 2.29 -5.57
CA VAL A 141 -11.01 1.51 -6.80
C VAL A 141 -9.77 0.72 -7.20
N ILE A 142 -8.57 1.28 -6.97
CA ILE A 142 -7.33 0.66 -7.45
C ILE A 142 -6.60 0.00 -6.26
N PRO A 143 -6.37 -1.32 -6.30
CA PRO A 143 -5.65 -2.00 -5.23
C PRO A 143 -4.24 -1.44 -5.04
N PHE A 144 -3.84 -1.26 -3.77
CA PHE A 144 -2.55 -0.68 -3.37
C PHE A 144 -1.36 -1.27 -4.12
N PHE A 145 -1.30 -2.60 -4.21
CA PHE A 145 -0.19 -3.30 -4.85
C PHE A 145 -0.11 -3.04 -6.35
N ILE A 146 -1.25 -2.93 -7.07
CA ILE A 146 -1.28 -2.60 -8.50
C ILE A 146 -0.86 -1.15 -8.72
N LEU A 147 -1.41 -0.25 -7.90
CA LEU A 147 -1.21 1.18 -8.04
C LEU A 147 0.27 1.57 -7.96
N ASN A 148 1.04 0.93 -7.08
CA ASN A 148 2.48 1.15 -6.93
C ASN A 148 3.24 0.95 -8.25
N TYR A 149 2.97 -0.14 -8.96
CA TYR A 149 3.61 -0.43 -10.24
C TYR A 149 3.05 0.43 -11.37
N ALA A 150 1.73 0.67 -11.40
CA ALA A 150 1.08 1.48 -12.42
C ALA A 150 1.66 2.91 -12.45
N LEU A 151 1.79 3.55 -11.28
CA LEU A 151 2.38 4.88 -11.16
C LEU A 151 3.85 4.90 -11.57
N GLY A 152 4.58 3.79 -11.35
CA GLY A 152 5.97 3.63 -11.80
C GLY A 152 6.15 3.65 -13.33
N ILE A 153 5.12 3.31 -14.11
CA ILE A 153 5.16 3.33 -15.58
C ILE A 153 5.06 4.78 -16.12
N THR A 154 4.36 5.65 -15.40
CA THR A 154 4.04 7.03 -15.84
C THR A 154 5.24 7.99 -15.81
N LYS A 155 5.11 9.23 -16.31
CA LYS A 155 6.13 10.30 -16.18
C LYS A 155 6.30 10.92 -14.78
N ILE A 156 5.56 10.46 -13.76
CA ILE A 156 5.67 11.01 -12.39
C ILE A 156 7.13 10.95 -11.90
N ARG A 157 7.60 12.02 -11.27
CA ARG A 157 8.92 12.08 -10.61
C ARG A 157 8.89 11.29 -9.30
N PHE A 158 9.92 10.52 -9.02
CA PHE A 158 9.99 9.66 -7.82
C PHE A 158 9.70 10.43 -6.51
N PHE A 159 10.30 11.61 -6.35
CA PHE A 159 10.09 12.45 -5.17
C PHE A 159 8.61 12.87 -4.99
N HIS A 160 7.96 13.27 -6.09
CA HIS A 160 6.54 13.64 -6.06
C HIS A 160 5.68 12.42 -5.71
N PHE A 161 6.01 11.25 -6.26
CA PHE A 161 5.35 9.99 -5.92
C PHE A 161 5.48 9.63 -4.44
N ILE A 162 6.68 9.75 -3.86
CA ILE A 162 6.92 9.38 -2.46
C ILE A 162 6.13 10.28 -1.52
N ILE A 163 6.26 11.60 -1.64
CA ILE A 163 5.58 12.54 -0.74
C ILE A 163 4.06 12.46 -0.91
N ALA A 164 3.59 12.46 -2.15
CA ALA A 164 2.16 12.37 -2.43
C ALA A 164 1.57 11.03 -1.98
N SER A 165 2.28 9.92 -2.16
CA SER A 165 1.84 8.62 -1.66
C SER A 165 1.81 8.61 -0.14
N TRP A 166 2.85 9.12 0.52
CA TRP A 166 2.90 9.17 1.97
C TRP A 166 1.69 9.93 2.53
N ILE A 167 1.44 11.15 2.04
CA ILE A 167 0.29 11.97 2.43
C ILE A 167 -1.04 11.25 2.11
N GLY A 168 -1.20 10.75 0.88
CA GLY A 168 -2.43 10.10 0.43
C GLY A 168 -2.75 8.79 1.16
N MET A 169 -1.75 8.11 1.71
CA MET A 169 -1.93 6.85 2.46
C MET A 169 -2.23 7.08 3.94
N ILE A 170 -1.95 8.25 4.51
CA ILE A 170 -2.15 8.52 5.96
C ILE A 170 -3.58 8.21 6.41
N PRO A 171 -4.65 8.72 5.76
CA PRO A 171 -6.03 8.48 6.24
C PRO A 171 -6.41 7.00 6.28
N GLY A 172 -6.05 6.25 5.23
CA GLY A 172 -6.27 4.80 5.17
C GLY A 172 -5.44 4.06 6.23
N THR A 173 -4.16 4.44 6.37
CA THR A 173 -3.27 3.83 7.37
C THR A 173 -3.77 4.04 8.78
N MET A 174 -4.16 5.27 9.13
CA MET A 174 -4.74 5.58 10.44
C MET A 174 -5.97 4.71 10.71
N THR A 175 -6.86 4.58 9.73
CA THR A 175 -8.10 3.79 9.88
C THR A 175 -7.79 2.33 10.20
N TYR A 176 -6.96 1.66 9.39
CA TYR A 176 -6.64 0.24 9.58
C TYR A 176 -5.79 -0.01 10.84
N VAL A 177 -4.84 0.87 11.15
CA VAL A 177 -4.04 0.78 12.37
C VAL A 177 -4.91 0.99 13.61
N LEU A 178 -5.84 1.96 13.57
CA LEU A 178 -6.80 2.19 14.65
C LEU A 178 -7.67 0.96 14.85
N MET A 179 -8.27 0.43 13.78
CA MET A 179 -9.05 -0.81 13.82
C MET A 179 -8.26 -1.98 14.41
N GLY A 180 -6.99 -2.14 14.03
CA GLY A 180 -6.11 -3.16 14.59
C GLY A 180 -5.86 -2.98 16.08
N SER A 181 -5.51 -1.76 16.49
CA SER A 181 -5.26 -1.43 17.90
C SER A 181 -6.50 -1.64 18.78
N MET A 182 -7.68 -1.43 18.21
CA MET A 182 -8.97 -1.61 18.88
C MET A 182 -9.49 -3.05 18.82
N GLY A 183 -9.20 -3.80 17.76
CA GLY A 183 -9.58 -5.21 17.64
C GLY A 183 -9.00 -6.05 18.75
N LYS A 184 -7.79 -5.73 19.21
CA LYS A 184 -7.18 -6.33 20.41
C LYS A 184 -7.98 -6.02 21.68
N ALA A 185 -8.52 -4.82 21.83
CA ALA A 185 -9.34 -4.43 22.98
C ALA A 185 -10.72 -5.12 22.97
N ILE A 186 -11.34 -5.28 21.79
CA ILE A 186 -12.64 -5.96 21.65
C ILE A 186 -12.54 -7.47 21.95
N VAL A 187 -11.41 -8.10 21.61
CA VAL A 187 -11.20 -9.55 21.81
C VAL A 187 -10.63 -9.88 23.20
N TYR A 188 -9.92 -8.95 23.87
CA TYR A 188 -9.15 -9.25 25.10
C TYR A 188 -9.33 -8.32 26.33
N GLY A 189 -10.22 -7.29 26.34
CA GLY A 189 -10.35 -6.44 27.55
C GLY A 189 -11.58 -5.52 27.69
N LYS A 190 -11.94 -5.17 28.95
CA LYS A 190 -12.99 -4.18 29.30
C LYS A 190 -12.54 -2.75 28.92
N LYS A 191 -13.45 -1.98 28.30
CA LYS A 191 -13.20 -0.66 27.69
C LYS A 191 -12.98 0.48 28.69
N SER A 192 -12.09 1.42 28.33
CA SER A 192 -11.92 2.75 28.96
C SER A 192 -12.77 3.84 28.28
N LEU A 193 -13.16 4.89 29.02
CA LEU A 193 -13.97 6.03 28.54
C LEU A 193 -13.30 6.77 27.35
N LEU A 194 -11.97 6.79 27.33
CA LEU A 194 -11.17 7.38 26.25
C LEU A 194 -11.33 6.62 24.92
N GLU A 195 -11.48 5.30 24.99
CA GLU A 195 -11.62 4.43 23.83
C GLU A 195 -13.01 4.55 23.19
N TRP A 196 -14.03 4.82 24.00
CA TRP A 196 -15.35 5.19 23.51
C TRP A 196 -15.35 6.56 22.81
N GLY A 197 -14.58 7.52 23.33
CA GLY A 197 -14.38 8.81 22.67
C GLY A 197 -13.72 8.67 21.30
N LEU A 198 -12.67 7.85 21.21
CA LEU A 198 -11.96 7.58 19.95
C LEU A 198 -12.84 6.82 18.94
N LEU A 199 -13.70 5.89 19.38
CA LEU A 199 -14.72 5.26 18.51
C LEU A 199 -15.68 6.29 17.92
N GLY A 200 -16.19 7.19 18.75
CA GLY A 200 -17.07 8.27 18.29
C GLY A 200 -16.39 9.11 17.22
N ILE A 201 -15.15 9.53 17.46
CA ILE A 201 -14.37 10.36 16.52
C ILE A 201 -14.09 9.62 15.20
N GLY A 202 -13.72 8.34 15.24
CA GLY A 202 -13.45 7.56 14.04
C GLY A 202 -14.68 7.34 13.16
N ILE A 203 -15.84 7.08 13.77
CA ILE A 203 -17.11 6.95 13.05
C ILE A 203 -17.50 8.30 12.43
N ILE A 204 -17.38 9.39 13.19
CA ILE A 204 -17.66 10.75 12.71
C ILE A 204 -16.75 11.11 11.54
N ALA A 205 -15.44 10.83 11.63
CA ALA A 205 -14.50 11.08 10.55
C ALA A 205 -14.83 10.28 9.28
N THR A 206 -15.20 9.00 9.43
CA THR A 206 -15.57 8.13 8.31
C THR A 206 -16.84 8.62 7.60
N VAL A 207 -17.86 8.99 8.37
CA VAL A 207 -19.11 9.57 7.86
C VAL A 207 -18.84 10.91 7.16
N PHE A 208 -18.00 11.76 7.76
CA PHE A 208 -17.63 13.06 7.20
C PHE A 208 -16.91 12.93 5.86
N VAL A 209 -15.91 12.05 5.76
CA VAL A 209 -15.20 11.76 4.51
C VAL A 209 -16.15 11.21 3.45
N SER A 210 -17.05 10.30 3.81
CA SER A 210 -18.05 9.74 2.90
C SER A 210 -19.01 10.80 2.34
N ILE A 211 -19.43 11.75 3.19
CA ILE A 211 -20.29 12.89 2.79
C ILE A 211 -19.52 13.85 1.87
N LEU A 212 -18.27 14.17 2.16
CA LEU A 212 -17.44 15.04 1.32
C LEU A 212 -17.26 14.43 -0.08
N ILE A 213 -16.94 13.14 -0.15
CA ILE A 213 -16.82 12.41 -1.43
C ILE A 213 -18.15 12.45 -2.18
N SER A 214 -19.27 12.18 -1.51
CA SER A 214 -20.60 12.22 -2.13
C SER A 214 -20.98 13.61 -2.68
N LYS A 215 -20.58 14.68 -1.98
CA LYS A 215 -20.82 16.06 -2.43
C LYS A 215 -19.95 16.46 -3.62
N ILE A 216 -18.71 15.99 -3.68
CA ILE A 216 -17.81 16.25 -4.82
C ILE A 216 -18.33 15.51 -6.06
N VAL A 217 -18.77 14.26 -5.92
CA VAL A 217 -19.31 13.45 -7.03
C VAL A 217 -20.62 14.02 -7.59
N LYS A 218 -21.47 14.64 -6.77
CA LYS A 218 -22.72 15.28 -7.24
C LYS A 218 -22.53 16.63 -7.94
N LYS A 219 -21.33 17.20 -7.91
CA LYS A 219 -21.04 18.56 -8.43
C LYS A 219 -20.20 18.56 -9.73
N SER A 220 -19.75 17.39 -10.18
CA SER A 220 -19.17 17.12 -11.51
C SER A 220 -20.22 16.49 -12.40
#